data_AF-A0A177DC76-F1
#
_entry.id   AF-A0A177DC76-F1
#
_cell.length_a   1.000
_cell.length_b   1.000
_cell.length_c   1.000
_cell.angle_alpha   90.00
_cell.angle_beta   90.00
_cell.angle_gamma   90.00
#
_symmetry.space_group_name_H-M   'P 1'
#
loop_
_entity.id
_entity.type
_entity.pdbx_description
1 polymer ?
#
loop_
_entity_poly.entity_id
_entity_poly.type
_entity_poly.pdbx_seq_one_letter_code
_entity_poly.pdbx_strand_id
1 'polypeptide(L)'
;MASLRGTQQPELSKKLFKIIKSENHAIGAYEAAARERVGIAQQLSEWGEATEDETISEISDKLGVLLAEIAEQEDIYAQALEEYRGVLKQIRNTESSVQPSRDHKTKVSDEIAKLKYKEPQSTKIVQLEQELVRAEAQSLVAEAQLSNITRQKFKEAYDHHFAATIERAEKQIILAKHARRLLNLVDDTPIVPGDVHPPFAEVEAARQVLTDAEDDLRHYQLDVEPIHSNAGNLGVGAMPGAPVPGVGAGETSGAPVPESTTYESTVRNESPVGVQYDKAGSAPYPLEEADRVERQQQEVPRQEVSNVA
;
A
#
# COMPACT_ATOMS: atom_id res chain seq x y z
N MET A 1 18.88 -25.09 17.75
CA MET A 1 18.28 -25.91 16.67
C MET A 1 17.37 -25.03 15.84
N ALA A 2 17.87 -24.50 14.72
CA ALA A 2 17.05 -23.74 13.78
C ALA A 2 16.27 -24.73 12.89
N SER A 3 14.96 -24.55 12.81
CA SER A 3 14.08 -25.35 11.96
C SER A 3 14.46 -25.15 10.49
N LEU A 4 15.18 -26.14 9.93
CA LEU A 4 15.51 -26.27 8.50
C LEU A 4 14.31 -26.73 7.66
N ARG A 5 13.11 -26.24 7.99
CA ARG A 5 11.97 -26.22 7.06
C ARG A 5 11.83 -24.81 6.53
N GLY A 6 12.83 -24.37 5.76
CA GLY A 6 12.61 -23.25 4.85
C GLY A 6 11.52 -23.69 3.90
N THR A 7 10.33 -23.13 4.06
CA THR A 7 9.18 -23.30 3.17
C THR A 7 9.69 -23.18 1.74
N GLN A 8 9.85 -24.31 1.04
CA GLN A 8 10.06 -24.29 -0.41
C GLN A 8 8.79 -23.74 -1.01
N GLN A 9 8.74 -22.42 -1.16
CA GLN A 9 7.69 -21.77 -1.91
C GLN A 9 7.76 -22.29 -3.34
N PRO A 10 6.61 -22.69 -3.92
CA PRO A 10 6.61 -23.12 -5.30
C PRO A 10 7.17 -22.05 -6.22
N GLU A 11 7.96 -22.45 -7.22
CA GLU A 11 8.73 -21.55 -8.09
C GLU A 11 7.90 -20.39 -8.66
N LEU A 12 6.67 -20.67 -9.07
CA LEU A 12 5.75 -19.67 -9.64
C LEU A 12 5.50 -18.50 -8.67
N SER A 13 5.25 -18.81 -7.40
CA SER A 13 4.86 -17.83 -6.37
C SER A 13 6.01 -16.98 -5.83
N LYS A 14 7.26 -17.38 -6.09
CA LYS A 14 8.44 -16.73 -5.48
C LYS A 14 8.59 -15.27 -5.90
N LYS A 15 8.27 -14.94 -7.16
CA LYS A 15 8.41 -13.57 -7.68
C LYS A 15 7.40 -12.64 -7.04
N LEU A 16 6.12 -13.04 -7.03
CA LEU A 16 5.06 -12.25 -6.40
C LEU A 16 5.26 -12.15 -4.88
N PHE A 17 5.74 -13.21 -4.23
CA PHE A 17 6.11 -13.15 -2.82
C PHE A 17 7.17 -12.09 -2.52
N LYS A 18 8.18 -11.92 -3.38
CA LYS A 18 9.18 -10.86 -3.23
C LYS A 18 8.54 -9.48 -3.31
N ILE A 19 7.62 -9.26 -4.26
CA ILE A 19 6.87 -8.00 -4.37
C ILE A 19 6.08 -7.75 -3.09
N ILE A 20 5.26 -8.71 -2.64
CA ILE A 20 4.48 -8.60 -1.40
C ILE A 20 5.38 -8.30 -0.18
N LYS A 21 6.59 -8.86 -0.15
CA LYS A 21 7.56 -8.56 0.91
C LYS A 21 8.05 -7.13 0.79
N SER A 22 8.48 -6.68 -0.39
CA SER A 22 8.94 -5.30 -0.62
C SER A 22 7.85 -4.27 -0.30
N GLU A 23 6.61 -4.51 -0.71
CA GLU A 23 5.47 -3.64 -0.38
C GLU A 23 5.27 -3.47 1.13
N ASN A 24 5.48 -4.53 1.92
CA ASN A 24 5.44 -4.43 3.38
C ASN A 24 6.49 -3.47 3.95
N HIS A 25 7.66 -3.37 3.31
CA HIS A 25 8.69 -2.44 3.76
C HIS A 25 8.33 -1.01 3.36
N ALA A 26 7.74 -0.81 2.17
CA ALA A 26 7.24 0.49 1.73
C ALA A 26 6.11 0.99 2.64
N ILE A 27 5.14 0.14 2.98
CA ILE A 27 4.06 0.45 3.93
C ILE A 27 4.64 0.88 5.28
N GLY A 28 5.57 0.10 5.86
CA GLY A 28 6.21 0.46 7.11
C GLY A 28 7.01 1.76 7.06
N ALA A 29 7.54 2.14 5.89
CA ALA A 29 8.20 3.44 5.70
C ALA A 29 7.20 4.61 5.70
N TYR A 30 6.01 4.43 5.12
CA TYR A 30 4.94 5.43 5.19
C TYR A 30 4.40 5.59 6.62
N GLU A 31 4.16 4.50 7.34
CA GLU A 31 3.77 4.55 8.76
C GLU A 31 4.83 5.24 9.63
N ALA A 32 6.12 4.99 9.35
CA ALA A 32 7.20 5.68 10.05
C ALA A 32 7.22 7.18 9.72
N ALA A 33 7.08 7.54 8.44
CA ALA A 33 7.02 8.93 8.02
C ALA A 33 5.83 9.68 8.65
N ALA A 34 4.67 9.03 8.79
CA ALA A 34 3.52 9.57 9.49
C ALA A 34 3.86 9.89 10.96
N ARG A 35 4.40 8.92 11.71
CA ARG A 35 4.81 9.12 13.12
C ARG A 35 5.84 10.24 13.29
N GLU A 36 6.87 10.26 12.45
CA GLU A 36 7.88 11.32 12.48
C GLU A 36 7.27 12.69 12.17
N ARG A 37 6.33 12.77 11.23
CA ARG A 37 5.64 14.01 10.89
C ARG A 37 4.82 14.56 12.06
N VAL A 38 4.14 13.70 12.83
CA VAL A 38 3.44 14.11 14.07
C VAL A 38 4.45 14.66 15.09
N GLY A 39 5.59 13.99 15.28
CA GLY A 39 6.65 14.48 16.16
C GLY A 39 7.18 15.86 15.74
N ILE A 40 7.41 16.05 14.44
CA ILE A 40 7.84 17.34 13.87
C ILE A 40 6.78 18.43 14.08
N ALA A 41 5.49 18.10 13.93
CA ALA A 41 4.40 19.05 14.16
C ALA A 41 4.37 19.55 15.61
N GLN A 42 4.55 18.65 16.57
CA GLN A 42 4.65 19.01 17.99
C GLN A 42 5.89 19.86 18.26
N GLN A 43 7.05 19.44 17.78
CA GLN A 43 8.31 20.19 17.94
C GLN A 43 8.25 21.60 17.35
N LEU A 44 7.56 21.77 16.21
CA LEU A 44 7.37 23.07 15.59
C LEU A 44 6.57 24.02 16.49
N SER A 45 5.50 23.50 17.09
CA SER A 45 4.63 24.28 17.98
C SER A 45 5.37 24.66 19.27
N GLU A 46 6.07 23.69 19.88
CA GLU A 46 6.91 23.92 21.07
C GLU A 46 8.04 24.92 20.80
N TRP A 47 8.69 24.82 19.64
CA TRP A 47 9.75 25.77 19.25
C TRP A 47 9.18 27.18 19.07
N GLY A 48 8.04 27.32 18.41
CA GLY A 48 7.42 28.62 18.17
C GLY A 48 7.02 29.32 19.47
N GLU A 49 6.46 28.60 20.43
CA GLU A 49 6.18 29.14 21.78
C GLU A 49 7.45 29.66 22.46
N ALA A 50 8.57 28.94 22.32
CA ALA A 50 9.86 29.33 22.92
C ALA A 50 10.53 30.53 22.26
N THR A 51 10.05 31.03 21.12
CA THR A 51 10.61 32.22 20.46
C THR A 51 10.25 33.52 21.16
N GLU A 52 9.23 33.52 22.04
CA GLU A 52 8.63 34.71 22.65
C GLU A 52 8.08 35.72 21.63
N ASP A 53 7.93 35.32 20.35
CA ASP A 53 7.28 36.07 19.29
C ASP A 53 5.84 35.58 19.12
N GLU A 54 4.86 36.44 19.40
CA GLU A 54 3.43 36.11 19.32
C GLU A 54 3.00 35.63 17.93
N THR A 55 3.56 36.22 16.86
CA THR A 55 3.22 35.86 15.48
C THR A 55 3.78 34.47 15.16
N ILE A 56 5.04 34.23 15.49
CA ILE A 56 5.67 32.93 15.22
C ILE A 56 5.03 31.83 16.05
N SER A 57 4.73 32.09 17.33
CA SER A 57 4.02 31.16 18.21
C SER A 57 2.67 30.77 17.62
N GLU A 58 1.81 31.75 17.28
CA GLU A 58 0.48 31.47 16.76
C GLU A 58 0.52 30.74 15.40
N ILE A 59 1.38 31.16 14.47
CA ILE A 59 1.46 30.53 13.14
C ILE A 59 2.07 29.13 13.21
N SER A 60 3.09 28.91 14.04
CA SER A 60 3.71 27.60 14.21
C SER A 60 2.76 26.56 14.81
N ASP A 61 1.89 26.95 15.74
CA ASP A 61 0.86 26.09 16.33
C ASP A 61 -0.14 25.62 15.26
N LYS A 62 -0.65 26.57 14.45
CA LYS A 62 -1.60 26.23 13.37
C LYS A 62 -0.94 25.42 12.25
N LEU A 63 0.33 25.68 11.93
CA LEU A 63 1.11 24.83 11.02
C LEU A 63 1.32 23.43 11.60
N GLY A 64 1.52 23.30 12.92
CA GLY A 64 1.55 22.04 13.64
C GLY A 64 0.29 21.22 13.41
N VAL A 65 -0.88 21.83 13.56
CA VAL A 65 -2.18 21.17 13.28
C VAL A 65 -2.25 20.64 11.85
N LEU A 66 -1.90 21.46 10.84
CA LEU A 66 -1.93 21.03 9.44
C LEU A 66 -0.89 19.95 9.12
N LEU A 67 0.29 20.00 9.74
CA LEU A 67 1.32 18.96 9.58
C LEU A 67 0.89 17.64 10.22
N ALA A 68 0.21 17.68 11.37
CA ALA A 68 -0.36 16.50 12.00
C ALA A 68 -1.46 15.88 11.12
N GLU A 69 -2.30 16.70 10.50
CA GLU A 69 -3.31 16.21 9.55
C GLU A 69 -2.67 15.61 8.28
N ILE A 70 -1.57 16.18 7.76
CA ILE A 70 -0.79 15.56 6.67
C ILE A 70 -0.26 14.18 7.08
N ALA A 71 0.14 14.02 8.35
CA ALA A 71 0.58 12.73 8.88
C ALA A 71 -0.55 11.70 8.93
N GLU A 72 -1.76 12.11 9.35
CA GLU A 72 -2.94 11.25 9.35
C GLU A 72 -3.27 10.75 7.94
N GLN A 73 -3.21 11.62 6.94
CA GLN A 73 -3.41 11.21 5.53
C GLN A 73 -2.33 10.22 5.05
N GLU A 74 -1.12 10.27 5.61
CA GLU A 74 -0.05 9.30 5.32
C GLU A 74 -0.33 7.94 5.96
N ASP A 75 -0.87 7.91 7.18
CA ASP A 75 -1.25 6.67 7.87
C ASP A 75 -2.45 5.99 7.18
N ILE A 76 -3.49 6.74 6.82
CA ILE A 76 -4.64 6.25 6.05
C ILE A 76 -4.18 5.64 4.72
N TYR A 77 -3.23 6.28 4.04
CA TYR A 77 -2.65 5.73 2.82
C TYR A 77 -1.89 4.42 3.06
N ALA A 78 -1.12 4.31 4.14
CA ALA A 78 -0.43 3.07 4.50
C ALA A 78 -1.43 1.92 4.76
N GLN A 79 -2.56 2.20 5.40
CA GLN A 79 -3.65 1.24 5.61
C GLN A 79 -4.25 0.77 4.27
N ALA A 80 -4.55 1.68 3.35
CA ALA A 80 -5.06 1.36 2.02
C ALA A 80 -4.06 0.52 1.18
N LEU A 81 -2.75 0.77 1.32
CA LEU A 81 -1.72 -0.06 0.70
C LEU A 81 -1.69 -1.49 1.28
N GLU A 82 -2.05 -1.71 2.54
CA GLU A 82 -2.19 -3.07 3.08
C GLU A 82 -3.40 -3.80 2.49
N GLU A 83 -4.48 -3.10 2.14
CA GLU A 83 -5.62 -3.68 1.41
C GLU A 83 -5.18 -4.16 0.01
N TYR A 84 -4.53 -3.29 -0.78
CA TYR A 84 -3.91 -3.63 -2.06
C TYR A 84 -3.00 -4.86 -1.93
N ARG A 85 -2.13 -4.86 -0.91
CA ARG A 85 -1.21 -5.97 -0.64
C ARG A 85 -1.96 -7.24 -0.25
N GLY A 86 -3.09 -7.12 0.44
CA GLY A 86 -4.04 -8.20 0.70
C GLY A 86 -4.52 -8.88 -0.58
N VAL A 87 -4.88 -8.10 -1.60
CA VAL A 87 -5.30 -8.61 -2.92
C VAL A 87 -4.15 -9.35 -3.62
N LEU A 88 -2.92 -8.83 -3.57
CA LEU A 88 -1.75 -9.53 -4.13
C LEU A 88 -1.48 -10.88 -3.44
N LYS A 89 -1.69 -10.98 -2.12
CA LYS A 89 -1.57 -12.25 -1.38
C LYS A 89 -2.56 -13.29 -1.91
N GLN A 90 -3.75 -12.88 -2.37
CA GLN A 90 -4.73 -13.80 -2.96
C GLN A 90 -4.20 -14.40 -4.27
N ILE A 91 -3.62 -13.59 -5.17
CA ILE A 91 -3.00 -14.08 -6.41
C ILE A 91 -1.91 -15.12 -6.09
N ARG A 92 -0.99 -14.79 -5.16
CA ARG A 92 0.09 -15.70 -4.74
C ARG A 92 -0.46 -17.02 -4.17
N ASN A 93 -1.55 -16.96 -3.40
CA ASN A 93 -2.19 -18.16 -2.84
C ASN A 93 -2.76 -19.04 -3.96
N THR A 94 -3.42 -18.43 -4.96
CA THR A 94 -3.90 -19.15 -6.14
C THR A 94 -2.74 -19.79 -6.91
N GLU A 95 -1.65 -19.05 -7.15
CA GLU A 95 -0.43 -19.57 -7.78
C GLU A 95 0.13 -20.79 -7.03
N SER A 96 0.11 -20.75 -5.70
CA SER A 96 0.58 -21.85 -4.86
C SER A 96 -0.36 -23.06 -4.91
N SER A 97 -1.67 -22.83 -4.96
CA SER A 97 -2.70 -23.89 -4.98
C SER A 97 -2.72 -24.71 -6.27
N VAL A 98 -2.20 -24.17 -7.38
CA VAL A 98 -2.15 -24.85 -8.69
C VAL A 98 -0.97 -25.82 -8.79
N GLN A 99 0.03 -25.67 -7.94
CA GLN A 99 1.29 -26.43 -8.01
C GLN A 99 1.11 -27.94 -7.79
N PRO A 100 0.29 -28.40 -6.83
CA PRO A 100 0.00 -29.83 -6.69
C PRO A 100 -0.54 -30.47 -7.98
N SER A 101 -1.35 -29.74 -8.76
CA SER A 101 -1.87 -30.25 -10.04
C SER A 101 -0.76 -30.40 -11.08
N ARG A 102 0.17 -29.44 -11.17
CA ARG A 102 1.35 -29.52 -12.05
C ARG A 102 2.28 -30.65 -11.66
N ASP A 103 2.54 -30.80 -10.36
CA ASP A 103 3.41 -31.83 -9.81
C ASP A 103 2.81 -33.23 -10.04
N HIS A 104 1.50 -33.38 -9.84
CA HIS A 104 0.80 -34.64 -10.10
C HIS A 104 0.89 -35.04 -11.58
N LYS A 105 0.62 -34.12 -12.51
CA LYS A 105 0.75 -34.38 -13.96
C LYS A 105 2.16 -34.82 -14.34
N THR A 106 3.18 -34.11 -13.84
CA THR A 106 4.59 -34.42 -14.09
C THR A 106 4.94 -35.81 -13.55
N LYS A 107 4.51 -36.12 -12.32
CA LYS A 107 4.76 -37.42 -11.68
C LYS A 107 4.16 -38.58 -12.48
N VAL A 108 2.91 -38.46 -12.93
CA VAL A 108 2.26 -39.51 -13.74
C VAL A 108 3.00 -39.69 -15.07
N SER A 109 3.40 -38.59 -15.72
CA SER A 109 4.19 -38.63 -16.95
C SER A 109 5.55 -39.33 -16.76
N ASP A 110 6.26 -39.03 -15.68
CA ASP A 110 7.55 -39.65 -15.36
C ASP A 110 7.42 -41.14 -15.05
N GLU A 111 6.36 -41.55 -14.34
CA GLU A 111 6.05 -42.95 -14.07
C GLU A 111 5.78 -43.72 -15.37
N ILE A 112 5.04 -43.14 -16.32
CA ILE A 112 4.82 -43.71 -17.65
C ILE A 112 6.15 -43.88 -18.39
N ALA A 113 6.99 -42.84 -18.45
CA ALA A 113 8.27 -42.88 -19.14
C ALA A 113 9.18 -43.97 -18.56
N LYS A 114 9.24 -44.07 -17.23
CA LYS A 114 10.01 -45.09 -16.52
C LYS A 114 9.50 -46.51 -16.81
N LEU A 115 8.19 -46.73 -16.79
CA LEU A 115 7.58 -48.02 -17.10
C LEU A 115 7.77 -48.41 -18.57
N LYS A 116 7.62 -47.48 -19.51
CA LYS A 116 7.89 -47.72 -20.94
C LYS A 116 9.34 -48.13 -21.19
N TYR A 117 10.29 -47.56 -20.45
CA TYR A 117 11.71 -47.92 -20.58
C TYR A 117 12.05 -49.28 -19.95
N LYS A 118 11.52 -49.58 -18.74
CA LYS A 118 11.90 -50.78 -17.98
C LYS A 118 11.05 -52.01 -18.28
N GLU A 119 9.75 -51.82 -18.45
CA GLU A 119 8.75 -52.89 -18.56
C GLU A 119 7.69 -52.53 -19.63
N PRO A 120 8.07 -52.49 -20.93
CA PRO A 120 7.21 -51.98 -22.00
C PRO A 120 5.92 -52.80 -22.23
N GLN A 121 5.86 -54.03 -21.74
CA GLN A 121 4.69 -54.92 -21.85
C GLN A 121 3.77 -54.84 -20.62
N SER A 122 4.05 -53.93 -19.66
CA SER A 122 3.25 -53.81 -18.44
C SER A 122 1.86 -53.25 -18.73
N THR A 123 0.83 -53.96 -18.29
CA THR A 123 -0.59 -53.53 -18.41
C THR A 123 -0.89 -52.24 -17.62
N LYS A 124 -0.04 -51.88 -16.66
CA LYS A 124 -0.12 -50.62 -15.90
C LYS A 124 0.09 -49.38 -16.75
N ILE A 125 0.77 -49.50 -17.90
CA ILE A 125 1.01 -48.36 -18.80
C ILE A 125 -0.32 -47.76 -19.27
N VAL A 126 -1.27 -48.60 -19.69
CA VAL A 126 -2.60 -48.14 -20.16
C VAL A 126 -3.38 -47.44 -19.04
N GLN A 127 -3.26 -47.92 -17.81
CA GLN A 127 -3.91 -47.30 -16.65
C GLN A 127 -3.33 -45.91 -16.36
N LEU A 128 -2.00 -45.80 -16.34
CA LEU A 128 -1.31 -44.52 -16.13
C LEU A 128 -1.55 -43.53 -17.28
N GLU A 129 -1.63 -44.00 -18.52
CA GLU A 129 -1.99 -43.14 -19.67
C GLU A 129 -3.40 -42.55 -19.50
N GLN A 130 -4.36 -43.33 -19.02
CA GLN A 130 -5.70 -42.82 -18.75
C GLN A 130 -5.74 -41.90 -17.52
N GLU A 131 -4.89 -42.12 -16.52
CA GLU A 131 -4.67 -41.21 -15.41
C GLU A 131 -4.03 -39.89 -15.87
N LEU A 132 -3.06 -39.93 -16.78
CA LEU A 132 -2.42 -38.75 -17.35
C LEU A 132 -3.43 -37.85 -18.05
N VAL A 133 -4.34 -38.43 -18.84
CA VAL A 133 -5.43 -37.66 -19.50
C VAL A 133 -6.30 -36.94 -18.47
N ARG A 134 -6.60 -37.58 -17.33
CA ARG A 134 -7.35 -36.93 -16.24
C ARG A 134 -6.54 -35.82 -15.57
N ALA A 135 -5.27 -36.06 -15.28
CA ALA A 135 -4.37 -35.08 -14.68
C ALA A 135 -4.15 -33.86 -15.61
N GLU A 136 -4.08 -34.07 -16.92
CA GLU A 136 -4.02 -33.02 -17.93
C GLU A 136 -5.28 -32.16 -17.93
N ALA A 137 -6.47 -32.78 -17.92
CA ALA A 137 -7.74 -32.05 -17.85
C ALA A 137 -7.84 -31.20 -16.58
N GLN A 138 -7.46 -31.75 -15.43
CA GLN A 138 -7.42 -31.01 -14.15
C GLN A 138 -6.42 -29.86 -14.20
N SER A 139 -5.22 -30.09 -14.76
CA SER A 139 -4.21 -29.05 -14.93
C SER A 139 -4.72 -27.92 -15.83
N LEU A 140 -5.40 -28.23 -16.94
CA LEU A 140 -5.98 -27.21 -17.82
C LEU A 140 -7.01 -26.33 -17.11
N VAL A 141 -7.89 -26.92 -16.29
CA VAL A 141 -8.87 -26.18 -15.50
C VAL A 141 -8.18 -25.29 -14.47
N ALA A 142 -7.19 -25.83 -13.75
CA ALA A 142 -6.45 -25.08 -12.74
C ALA A 142 -5.66 -23.90 -13.34
N GLU A 143 -5.03 -24.08 -14.51
CA GLU A 143 -4.34 -23.00 -15.23
C GLU A 143 -5.31 -21.92 -15.72
N ALA A 144 -6.48 -22.31 -16.24
CA ALA A 144 -7.49 -21.36 -16.68
C ALA A 144 -8.01 -20.52 -15.50
N GLN A 145 -8.30 -21.17 -14.36
CA GLN A 145 -8.71 -20.50 -13.13
C GLN A 145 -7.63 -19.55 -12.60
N LEU A 146 -6.37 -19.98 -12.60
CA LEU A 146 -5.24 -19.12 -12.26
C LEU A 146 -5.20 -17.88 -13.15
N SER A 147 -5.31 -18.05 -14.46
CA SER A 147 -5.27 -16.93 -15.40
C SER A 147 -6.40 -15.93 -15.15
N ASN A 148 -7.62 -16.43 -14.93
CA ASN A 148 -8.80 -15.60 -14.67
C ASN A 148 -8.66 -14.82 -13.35
N ILE A 149 -8.33 -15.51 -12.25
CA ILE A 149 -8.14 -14.88 -10.94
C ILE A 149 -7.02 -13.85 -11.01
N THR A 150 -5.87 -14.20 -11.57
CA THR A 150 -4.73 -13.29 -11.66
C THR A 150 -5.12 -12.01 -12.40
N ARG A 151 -5.86 -12.10 -13.52
CA ARG A 151 -6.31 -10.91 -14.24
C ARG A 151 -7.28 -10.07 -13.44
N GLN A 152 -8.28 -10.70 -12.81
CA GLN A 152 -9.27 -9.98 -12.01
C GLN A 152 -8.60 -9.28 -10.83
N LYS A 153 -7.86 -10.04 -10.01
CA LYS A 153 -7.23 -9.53 -8.79
C LYS A 153 -6.09 -8.56 -9.07
N PHE A 154 -5.41 -8.69 -10.20
CA PHE A 154 -4.42 -7.68 -10.61
C PHE A 154 -5.08 -6.33 -10.88
N LYS A 155 -6.23 -6.31 -11.58
CA LYS A 155 -6.97 -5.06 -11.82
C LYS A 155 -7.47 -4.46 -10.51
N GLU A 156 -8.10 -5.26 -9.67
CA GLU A 156 -8.59 -4.86 -8.34
C GLU A 156 -7.47 -4.31 -7.47
N ALA A 157 -6.33 -4.99 -7.38
CA ALA A 157 -5.20 -4.57 -6.57
C ALA A 157 -4.72 -3.16 -6.98
N TYR A 158 -4.45 -2.94 -8.26
CA TYR A 158 -3.91 -1.66 -8.71
C TYR A 158 -4.95 -0.55 -8.79
N ASP A 159 -6.24 -0.88 -8.89
CA ASP A 159 -7.33 0.08 -8.70
C ASP A 159 -7.28 0.66 -7.27
N HIS A 160 -7.28 -0.22 -6.25
CA HIS A 160 -7.12 0.20 -4.85
C HIS A 160 -5.85 1.03 -4.61
N HIS A 161 -4.71 0.57 -5.14
CA HIS A 161 -3.44 1.29 -4.97
C HIS A 161 -3.52 2.71 -5.54
N PHE A 162 -3.94 2.86 -6.80
CA PHE A 162 -3.90 4.16 -7.46
C PHE A 162 -5.00 5.10 -6.98
N ALA A 163 -6.19 4.59 -6.66
CA ALA A 163 -7.24 5.37 -5.99
C ALA A 163 -6.72 5.96 -4.66
N ALA A 164 -6.08 5.14 -3.82
CA ALA A 164 -5.49 5.61 -2.56
C ALA A 164 -4.35 6.62 -2.78
N THR A 165 -3.53 6.44 -3.83
CA THR A 165 -2.47 7.40 -4.18
C THR A 165 -3.05 8.76 -4.58
N ILE A 166 -4.11 8.76 -5.40
CA ILE A 166 -4.78 9.99 -5.85
C ILE A 166 -5.40 10.69 -4.64
N GLU A 167 -6.16 9.97 -3.83
CA GLU A 167 -6.82 10.54 -2.65
C GLU A 167 -5.84 11.19 -1.69
N ARG A 168 -4.75 10.49 -1.35
CA ARG A 168 -3.68 11.04 -0.51
C ARG A 168 -3.12 12.34 -1.10
N ALA A 169 -2.79 12.34 -2.38
CA ALA A 169 -2.16 13.48 -3.03
C ALA A 169 -3.10 14.70 -3.03
N GLU A 170 -4.37 14.51 -3.36
CA GLU A 170 -5.35 15.59 -3.44
C GLU A 170 -5.64 16.21 -2.07
N LYS A 171 -5.80 15.38 -1.03
CA LYS A 171 -5.97 15.86 0.35
C LYS A 171 -4.73 16.59 0.87
N GLN A 172 -3.53 16.07 0.59
CA GLN A 172 -2.28 16.76 0.97
C GLN A 172 -2.11 18.09 0.21
N ILE A 173 -2.58 18.19 -1.04
CA ILE A 173 -2.59 19.45 -1.80
C ILE A 173 -3.49 20.49 -1.11
N ILE A 174 -4.68 20.10 -0.64
CA ILE A 174 -5.59 20.98 0.12
C ILE A 174 -4.88 21.53 1.36
N LEU A 175 -4.34 20.63 2.19
CA LEU A 175 -3.63 21.00 3.42
C LEU A 175 -2.42 21.91 3.15
N ALA A 176 -1.61 21.59 2.14
CA ALA A 176 -0.44 22.39 1.77
C ALA A 176 -0.81 23.79 1.28
N LYS A 177 -1.94 23.95 0.56
CA LYS A 177 -2.43 25.26 0.13
C LYS A 177 -2.81 26.14 1.33
N HIS A 178 -3.52 25.57 2.31
CA HIS A 178 -3.91 26.29 3.53
C HIS A 178 -2.71 26.59 4.43
N ALA A 179 -1.76 25.66 4.56
CA ALA A 179 -0.50 25.91 5.27
C ALA A 179 0.27 27.08 4.66
N ARG A 180 0.34 27.16 3.32
CA ARG A 180 0.94 28.32 2.63
C ARG A 180 0.16 29.61 2.82
N ARG A 181 -1.17 29.55 3.01
CA ARG A 181 -1.99 30.72 3.30
C ARG A 181 -1.65 31.29 4.68
N LEU A 182 -1.44 30.44 5.70
CA LEU A 182 -0.99 30.87 7.02
C LEU A 182 0.33 31.66 6.97
N LEU A 183 1.27 31.27 6.11
CA LEU A 183 2.54 31.97 5.98
C LEU A 183 2.40 33.44 5.55
N ASN A 184 1.32 33.80 4.83
CA ASN A 184 1.08 35.20 4.44
C ASN A 184 0.62 36.08 5.62
N LEU A 185 0.36 35.50 6.78
CA LEU A 185 0.02 36.24 8.01
C LEU A 185 1.26 36.66 8.80
N VAL A 186 2.44 36.17 8.41
CA VAL A 186 3.71 36.57 9.03
C VAL A 186 4.19 37.86 8.37
N ASP A 187 4.32 38.93 9.15
CA ASP A 187 4.97 40.16 8.71
C ASP A 187 6.49 40.01 8.86
N ASP A 188 7.19 39.92 7.73
CA ASP A 188 8.65 39.80 7.65
C ASP A 188 9.35 41.15 7.55
N THR A 189 8.64 42.27 7.76
CA THR A 189 9.21 43.62 7.75
C THR A 189 10.32 43.75 8.81
N PRO A 190 11.57 44.07 8.41
CA PRO A 190 12.67 44.20 9.36
C PRO A 190 12.44 45.33 10.36
N ILE A 191 12.73 45.09 11.64
CA ILE A 191 12.71 46.12 12.69
C ILE A 191 14.11 46.70 12.96
N VAL A 192 14.13 47.92 13.49
CA VAL A 192 15.36 48.58 13.94
C VAL A 192 15.75 47.99 15.31
N PRO A 193 17.06 47.77 15.60
CA PRO A 193 17.48 47.30 16.91
C PRO A 193 16.96 48.19 18.05
N GLY A 194 16.22 47.58 18.98
CA GLY A 194 15.58 48.26 20.11
C GLY A 194 14.08 48.48 19.95
N ASP A 195 13.56 48.36 18.73
CA ASP A 195 12.11 48.30 18.48
C ASP A 195 11.60 46.86 18.70
N VAL A 196 10.28 46.72 18.81
CA VAL A 196 9.58 45.43 18.90
C VAL A 196 8.62 45.29 17.72
N HIS A 197 8.40 44.07 17.25
CA HIS A 197 7.34 43.82 16.28
C HIS A 197 5.97 44.18 16.89
N PRO A 198 5.01 44.64 16.07
CA PRO A 198 3.62 44.78 16.50
C PRO A 198 3.07 43.44 17.02
N PRO A 199 2.13 43.48 18.00
CA PRO A 199 1.45 42.26 18.44
C PRO A 199 0.68 41.62 17.29
N PHE A 200 0.50 40.30 17.35
CA PHE A 200 -0.16 39.57 16.28
C PHE A 200 -1.66 39.89 16.23
N ALA A 201 -2.12 40.53 15.15
CA ALA A 201 -3.51 40.98 15.00
C ALA A 201 -4.41 39.95 14.29
N GLU A 202 -3.83 38.98 13.58
CA GLU A 202 -4.54 38.13 12.61
C GLU A 202 -4.98 36.77 13.20
N VAL A 203 -5.24 36.70 14.52
CA VAL A 203 -5.63 35.46 15.23
C VAL A 203 -6.89 34.83 14.63
N GLU A 204 -7.92 35.63 14.38
CA GLU A 204 -9.17 35.14 13.79
C GLU A 204 -8.97 34.68 12.34
N ALA A 205 -8.12 35.37 11.57
CA ALA A 205 -7.79 34.97 10.22
C ALA A 205 -7.02 33.63 10.20
N ALA A 206 -6.06 33.43 11.11
CA ALA A 206 -5.32 32.18 11.24
C ALA A 206 -6.24 31.01 11.63
N ARG A 207 -7.17 31.22 12.57
CA ARG A 207 -8.21 30.24 12.94
C ARG A 207 -9.10 29.91 11.75
N GLN A 208 -9.54 30.91 10.99
CA GLN A 208 -10.38 30.70 9.83
C GLN A 208 -9.70 29.84 8.76
N VAL A 209 -8.37 29.95 8.58
CA VAL A 209 -7.63 29.06 7.66
C VAL A 209 -7.76 27.59 8.04
N LEU A 210 -7.75 27.26 9.34
CA LEU A 210 -7.96 25.87 9.78
C LEU A 210 -9.39 25.41 9.53
N THR A 211 -10.39 26.25 9.81
CA THR A 211 -11.80 25.95 9.51
C THR A 211 -12.01 25.72 8.01
N ASP A 212 -11.41 26.55 7.16
CA ASP A 212 -11.49 26.40 5.71
C ASP A 212 -10.81 25.08 5.25
N ALA A 213 -9.68 24.70 5.86
CA ALA A 213 -9.02 23.44 5.56
C ALA A 213 -9.85 22.21 5.96
N GLU A 214 -10.46 22.26 7.15
CA GLU A 214 -11.37 21.22 7.64
C GLU A 214 -12.60 21.09 6.73
N ASP A 215 -13.19 22.22 6.33
CA ASP A 215 -14.36 22.22 5.45
C ASP A 215 -14.00 21.72 4.04
N ASP A 216 -12.88 22.14 3.46
CA ASP A 216 -12.42 21.63 2.16
C ASP A 216 -12.16 20.11 2.20
N LEU A 217 -11.55 19.60 3.29
CA LEU A 217 -11.34 18.16 3.47
C LEU A 217 -12.66 17.40 3.67
N ARG A 218 -13.65 17.98 4.35
CA ARG A 218 -14.98 17.39 4.53
C ARG A 218 -15.76 17.31 3.22
N HIS A 219 -15.62 18.30 2.35
CA HIS A 219 -16.30 18.35 1.06
C HIS A 219 -15.54 17.62 -0.05
N TYR A 220 -14.28 17.22 0.19
CA TYR A 220 -13.50 16.43 -0.74
C TYR A 220 -14.21 15.11 -1.09
N GLN A 221 -14.24 14.80 -2.38
CA GLN A 221 -14.71 13.53 -2.91
C GLN A 221 -13.71 13.03 -3.94
N LEU A 222 -13.38 11.75 -3.86
CA LEU A 222 -12.52 11.10 -4.84
C LEU A 222 -13.27 10.96 -6.17
N ASP A 223 -12.77 11.63 -7.21
CA ASP A 223 -13.27 11.54 -8.58
C ASP A 223 -12.26 10.79 -9.45
N VAL A 224 -12.46 9.48 -9.59
CA VAL A 224 -11.62 8.61 -10.43
C VAL A 224 -12.47 7.81 -11.40
N GLU A 225 -11.93 7.58 -12.61
CA GLU A 225 -12.62 6.78 -13.62
C GLU A 225 -12.77 5.32 -13.14
N PRO A 226 -13.99 4.75 -13.13
CA PRO A 226 -14.19 3.37 -12.70
C PRO A 226 -13.42 2.37 -13.57
N ILE A 227 -12.74 1.42 -12.93
CA ILE A 227 -12.05 0.34 -13.63
C ILE A 227 -13.04 -0.74 -14.08
N HIS A 228 -13.37 -0.74 -15.37
CA HIS A 228 -14.30 -1.72 -15.96
C HIS A 228 -13.82 -3.18 -15.79
N SER A 229 -14.64 -4.05 -15.21
CA SER A 229 -14.34 -5.49 -15.08
C SER A 229 -15.32 -6.36 -15.86
N ASN A 230 -14.78 -7.30 -16.65
CA ASN A 230 -15.58 -8.32 -17.35
C ASN A 230 -15.55 -9.68 -16.62
N ALA A 231 -14.99 -9.74 -15.41
CA ALA A 231 -14.85 -11.00 -14.68
C ALA A 231 -16.21 -11.64 -14.33
N GLY A 232 -17.26 -10.82 -14.15
CA GLY A 232 -18.63 -11.28 -13.92
C GLY A 232 -19.34 -11.89 -15.14
N ASN A 233 -18.81 -11.73 -16.35
CA ASN A 233 -19.41 -12.30 -17.57
C ASN A 233 -19.07 -13.78 -17.79
N LEU A 234 -18.18 -14.34 -16.97
CA LEU A 234 -17.79 -15.74 -17.05
C LEU A 234 -18.81 -16.59 -16.29
N GLY A 235 -19.50 -17.51 -17.00
CA GLY A 235 -20.48 -18.42 -16.40
C GLY A 235 -19.91 -19.20 -15.21
N VAL A 236 -20.79 -19.60 -14.30
CA VAL A 236 -20.59 -20.20 -12.96
C VAL A 236 -19.44 -21.24 -12.84
N GLY A 237 -19.00 -21.89 -13.93
CA GLY A 237 -17.89 -22.86 -13.92
C GLY A 237 -16.47 -22.28 -14.04
N ALA A 238 -16.30 -20.99 -14.31
CA ALA A 238 -14.99 -20.39 -14.60
C ALA A 238 -14.29 -19.72 -13.40
N MET A 239 -14.94 -19.68 -12.24
CA MET A 239 -14.47 -19.03 -11.01
C MET A 239 -14.41 -20.04 -9.85
N PRO A 240 -13.28 -20.17 -9.13
CA PRO A 240 -13.20 -21.00 -7.93
C PRO A 240 -14.05 -20.39 -6.80
N GLY A 241 -14.98 -21.17 -6.25
CA GLY A 241 -15.88 -20.75 -5.17
C GLY A 241 -17.36 -20.66 -5.54
N ALA A 242 -17.72 -20.84 -6.82
CA ALA A 242 -19.11 -20.97 -7.21
C ALA A 242 -19.70 -22.29 -6.68
N PRO A 243 -20.92 -22.29 -6.09
CA PRO A 243 -21.60 -23.52 -5.71
C PRO A 243 -21.77 -24.38 -6.96
N VAL A 244 -21.29 -25.62 -6.91
CA VAL A 244 -21.60 -26.61 -7.94
C VAL A 244 -23.12 -26.79 -7.93
N PRO A 245 -23.86 -26.52 -9.02
CA PRO A 245 -25.29 -26.80 -9.05
C PRO A 245 -25.46 -28.32 -9.13
N GLY A 246 -25.64 -28.93 -7.95
CA GLY A 246 -26.09 -30.30 -7.83
C GLY A 246 -27.59 -30.38 -8.13
N VAL A 247 -27.95 -31.42 -8.89
CA VAL A 247 -29.17 -32.22 -8.76
C VAL A 247 -30.22 -31.67 -7.76
N GLY A 248 -31.35 -31.18 -8.28
CA GLY A 248 -32.61 -31.15 -7.54
C GLY A 248 -33.35 -29.80 -7.48
N ALA A 249 -34.29 -29.63 -8.42
CA ALA A 249 -35.61 -29.00 -8.32
C ALA A 249 -35.78 -27.61 -7.64
N GLY A 250 -36.37 -26.68 -8.40
CA GLY A 250 -37.15 -25.56 -7.86
C GLY A 250 -36.94 -24.25 -8.61
N GLU A 251 -37.92 -23.83 -9.41
CA GLU A 251 -37.99 -22.57 -10.14
C GLU A 251 -37.83 -21.34 -9.23
N THR A 252 -37.20 -20.28 -9.73
CA THR A 252 -37.71 -18.88 -9.68
C THR A 252 -36.80 -17.95 -10.50
N SER A 253 -37.46 -17.13 -11.31
CA SER A 253 -36.93 -16.07 -12.17
C SER A 253 -36.57 -14.79 -11.37
N GLY A 254 -35.48 -14.10 -11.73
CA GLY A 254 -35.25 -12.70 -11.30
C GLY A 254 -33.86 -12.14 -11.63
N ALA A 255 -33.81 -11.28 -12.65
CA ALA A 255 -32.87 -10.18 -13.00
C ALA A 255 -31.35 -10.22 -12.66
N PRO A 256 -30.47 -9.76 -13.59
CA PRO A 256 -29.05 -9.55 -13.29
C PRO A 256 -28.84 -8.24 -12.51
N VAL A 257 -28.06 -8.33 -11.44
CA VAL A 257 -27.57 -7.19 -10.65
C VAL A 257 -26.30 -6.64 -11.31
N PRO A 258 -26.14 -5.31 -11.50
CA PRO A 258 -24.86 -4.76 -11.89
C PRO A 258 -24.01 -4.55 -10.64
N GLU A 259 -22.94 -5.33 -10.49
CA GLU A 259 -21.92 -5.08 -9.46
C GLU A 259 -20.92 -4.05 -10.01
N SER A 260 -21.26 -2.78 -9.82
CA SER A 260 -20.32 -1.66 -9.91
C SER A 260 -19.67 -1.53 -8.54
N THR A 261 -18.37 -1.81 -8.44
CA THR A 261 -17.55 -1.42 -7.28
C THR A 261 -17.41 0.10 -7.30
N THR A 262 -18.49 0.78 -6.93
CA THR A 262 -18.47 2.18 -6.54
C THR A 262 -18.00 2.17 -5.09
N TYR A 263 -16.86 2.81 -4.83
CA TYR A 263 -16.33 2.99 -3.48
C TYR A 263 -17.29 3.93 -2.72
N GLU A 264 -18.22 3.37 -1.97
CA GLU A 264 -18.95 4.14 -0.96
C GLU A 264 -18.12 4.09 0.34
N SER A 265 -17.16 5.00 0.46
CA SER A 265 -16.39 5.21 1.70
C SER A 265 -17.31 5.80 2.77
N THR A 266 -18.07 4.94 3.47
CA THR A 266 -18.71 5.34 4.73
C THR A 266 -17.72 5.17 5.88
N VAL A 267 -16.76 6.10 6.00
CA VAL A 267 -16.08 6.36 7.28
C VAL A 267 -16.68 7.63 7.83
N ARG A 268 -17.60 7.48 8.81
CA ARG A 268 -18.04 8.59 9.64
C ARG A 268 -16.86 9.02 10.50
N ASN A 269 -16.24 10.14 10.15
CA ASN A 269 -15.18 10.74 10.92
C ASN A 269 -15.81 11.58 12.05
N GLU A 270 -16.05 10.94 13.20
CA GLU A 270 -16.28 11.66 14.45
C GLU A 270 -14.94 11.69 15.21
N SER A 271 -14.20 12.79 15.08
CA SER A 271 -13.01 13.06 15.89
C SER A 271 -13.43 13.33 17.34
N PRO A 272 -12.94 12.59 18.35
CA PRO A 272 -13.01 13.03 19.72
C PRO A 272 -11.81 13.95 19.99
N VAL A 273 -12.07 15.25 19.99
CA VAL A 273 -11.14 16.24 20.55
C VAL A 273 -11.01 15.95 22.06
N GLY A 274 -9.78 15.64 22.49
CA GLY A 274 -9.38 15.67 23.89
C GLY A 274 -8.85 14.35 24.44
N VAL A 275 -7.58 14.05 24.18
CA VAL A 275 -6.82 13.13 25.03
C VAL A 275 -5.48 13.76 25.37
N GLN A 276 -5.28 13.94 26.66
CA GLN A 276 -4.08 14.49 27.30
C GLN A 276 -2.97 13.43 27.21
N TYR A 277 -1.84 13.74 26.54
CA TYR A 277 -0.72 12.81 26.44
C TYR A 277 0.16 12.87 27.70
N ASP A 278 0.20 11.75 28.42
CA ASP A 278 1.14 11.52 29.52
C ASP A 278 2.57 11.31 28.99
N LYS A 279 3.52 12.01 29.62
CA LYS A 279 4.97 11.85 29.47
C LYS A 279 5.41 10.44 29.85
N ALA A 280 6.14 9.77 28.97
CA ALA A 280 7.46 9.14 29.23
C ALA A 280 7.80 8.05 28.20
N GLY A 281 9.05 8.04 27.72
CA GLY A 281 9.62 6.84 27.10
C GLY A 281 10.64 7.10 26.01
N SER A 282 11.79 7.67 26.37
CA SER A 282 12.97 7.73 25.51
C SER A 282 13.43 6.34 25.08
N ALA A 283 13.70 6.13 23.80
CA ALA A 283 14.62 5.10 23.32
C ALA A 283 15.49 5.66 22.17
N PRO A 284 16.79 5.32 22.10
CA PRO A 284 17.77 6.02 21.27
C PRO A 284 17.97 5.35 19.90
N TYR A 285 18.05 6.16 18.84
CA TYR A 285 18.63 5.72 17.56
C TYR A 285 20.15 5.95 17.56
N PRO A 286 20.98 5.03 17.01
CA PRO A 286 22.41 5.25 16.86
C PRO A 286 22.69 6.11 15.61
N LEU A 287 23.18 7.32 15.83
CA LEU A 287 23.62 8.27 14.77
C LEU A 287 24.96 7.87 14.11
N GLU A 288 25.59 6.75 14.48
CA GLU A 288 26.95 6.40 14.07
C GLU A 288 27.08 5.82 12.65
N GLU A 289 25.99 5.33 12.03
CA GLU A 289 26.06 4.75 10.67
C GLU A 289 25.95 5.80 9.55
N ALA A 290 25.21 6.89 9.77
CA ALA A 290 25.07 7.96 8.78
C ALA A 290 26.39 8.71 8.57
N ASP A 291 27.11 9.01 9.66
CA ASP A 291 28.41 9.70 9.62
C ASP A 291 29.53 8.88 8.96
N ARG A 292 29.42 7.54 8.95
CA ARG A 292 30.41 6.67 8.29
C ARG A 292 30.27 6.67 6.78
N VAL A 293 29.05 6.80 6.27
CA VAL A 293 28.78 6.78 4.82
C VAL A 293 29.25 8.08 4.17
N GLU A 294 29.11 9.22 4.84
CA GLU A 294 29.61 10.51 4.32
C GLU A 294 31.13 10.58 4.25
N ARG A 295 31.84 10.02 5.24
CA ARG A 295 33.33 10.02 5.24
C ARG A 295 33.91 9.13 4.14
N GLN A 296 33.24 8.04 3.77
CA GLN A 296 33.72 7.16 2.70
C GLN A 296 33.51 7.74 1.30
N GLN A 297 32.59 8.69 1.11
CA GLN A 297 32.36 9.33 -0.19
C GLN A 297 33.34 10.48 -0.49
N GLN A 298 34.02 11.03 0.51
CA GLN A 298 35.01 12.10 0.33
C GLN A 298 36.42 11.59 -0.04
N GLU A 299 36.74 10.30 0.14
CA GLU A 299 38.07 9.73 -0.11
C GLU A 299 38.22 9.05 -1.50
N VAL A 300 37.80 9.72 -2.59
CA VAL A 300 38.17 9.28 -3.96
C VAL A 300 39.24 10.21 -4.54
N PRO A 301 40.47 9.72 -4.82
CA PRO A 301 41.52 10.58 -5.37
C PRO A 301 41.28 10.86 -6.86
N ARG A 302 41.34 12.14 -7.25
CA ARG A 302 41.36 12.59 -8.66
C ARG A 302 42.60 12.04 -9.37
N GLN A 303 42.41 11.23 -10.41
CA GLN A 303 43.47 10.84 -11.34
C GLN A 303 43.94 12.07 -12.14
N GLU A 304 45.23 12.39 -12.04
CA GLU A 304 45.90 13.37 -12.91
C GLU A 304 46.07 12.81 -14.33
N VAL A 305 45.66 13.60 -15.32
CA VAL A 305 45.80 13.29 -16.74
C VAL A 305 47.17 13.79 -17.20
N SER A 306 48.04 12.87 -17.62
CA SER A 306 49.37 13.21 -18.15
C SER A 306 49.25 13.62 -19.62
N ASN A 307 49.62 14.87 -19.92
CA ASN A 307 49.79 15.38 -21.29
C ASN A 307 51.12 14.86 -21.86
N VAL A 308 51.06 14.18 -23.00
CA VAL A 308 52.24 13.81 -23.81
C VAL A 308 52.43 14.85 -24.91
N ALA A 309 53.64 15.39 -25.00
CA ALA A 309 54.21 16.04 -26.18
C ALA A 309 55.02 15.01 -26.98
#